data_AF-A0A7C5WHJ9-F1
#
_entry.id   AF-A0A7C5WHJ9-F1
#
_cell.length_a   1.000
_cell.length_b   1.000
_cell.length_c   1.000
_cell.angle_alpha   90.00
_cell.angle_beta   90.00
_cell.angle_gamma   90.00
#
_symmetry.space_group_name_H-M   'P 1'
#
loop_
_entity.id
_entity.type
_entity.pdbx_description
1 polymer ?
#
loop_
_entity_poly.entity_id
_entity_poly.type
_entity_poly.pdbx_seq_one_letter_code
_entity_poly.pdbx_strand_id
1 'polypeptide(L)'
;GESFSPLPGIQVRAIAVPHRQEYSDTVAFRIRGPHRTVLFVPDIDSWERQPGLLEQLVEDIDVAYLDATWYDGRELPGRDMSEIPHPTMVHTMELLAEQAASNPGRFRFIHLNHTNPALLDQALQEQIEARGFRIAQREERVGL
;
A
#
# COMPACT_ATOMS: atom_id res chain seq x y z
N GLY A 1 -15.38 -0.24 9.29
CA GLY A 1 -15.66 -0.31 10.73
C GLY A 1 -15.91 1.05 11.31
N GLU A 2 -16.36 1.07 12.56
CA GLU A 2 -16.44 2.29 13.37
C GLU A 2 -15.05 2.86 13.64
N SER A 3 -14.97 4.17 13.87
CA SER A 3 -13.70 4.82 14.25
C SER A 3 -13.53 4.76 15.76
N PHE A 4 -12.29 4.60 16.23
CA PHE A 4 -11.94 4.61 17.65
C PHE A 4 -10.71 5.47 17.89
N SER A 5 -10.46 5.84 19.15
CA SER A 5 -9.32 6.68 19.54
C SER A 5 -8.44 5.91 20.53
N PRO A 6 -7.33 5.30 20.10
CA PRO A 6 -6.45 4.54 21.00
C PRO A 6 -5.62 5.44 21.91
N LEU A 7 -5.37 6.68 21.48
CA LEU A 7 -4.57 7.69 22.18
C LEU A 7 -5.16 9.09 21.95
N PRO A 8 -4.99 10.05 22.88
CA PRO A 8 -5.43 11.42 22.68
C PRO A 8 -4.91 12.02 21.37
N GLY A 9 -5.80 12.61 20.58
CA GLY A 9 -5.46 13.22 19.29
C GLY A 9 -5.27 12.24 18.13
N ILE A 10 -5.37 10.93 18.36
CA ILE A 10 -5.30 9.90 17.32
C ILE A 10 -6.68 9.28 17.11
N GLN A 11 -7.14 9.24 15.87
CA GLN A 11 -8.34 8.53 15.45
C GLN A 11 -7.96 7.44 14.44
N VAL A 12 -8.44 6.22 14.66
CA VAL A 12 -8.19 5.07 13.80
C VAL A 12 -9.51 4.52 13.28
N ARG A 13 -9.57 4.24 11.99
CA ARG A 13 -10.69 3.56 11.34
C ARG A 13 -10.18 2.37 10.55
N ALA A 14 -10.69 1.18 10.88
CA ALA A 14 -10.50 -0.02 10.06
C ALA A 14 -11.49 -0.03 8.89
N ILE A 15 -11.00 -0.30 7.69
CA ILE A 15 -11.76 -0.35 6.43
C ILE A 15 -11.54 -1.74 5.85
N ALA A 16 -12.62 -2.49 5.62
CA ALA A 16 -12.51 -3.80 5.00
C ALA A 16 -11.94 -3.66 3.60
N VAL A 17 -11.00 -4.54 3.24
CA VAL A 17 -10.45 -4.63 1.89
C VAL A 17 -10.68 -6.04 1.35
N PRO A 18 -10.78 -6.20 0.02
CA PRO A 18 -10.88 -7.53 -0.59
C PRO A 18 -9.69 -8.40 -0.20
N HIS A 19 -9.95 -9.51 0.48
CA HIS A 19 -8.94 -10.52 0.81
C HIS A 19 -9.58 -11.91 0.85
N ARG A 20 -8.81 -12.94 0.49
CA ARG A 20 -9.25 -14.34 0.59
C ARG A 20 -9.62 -14.70 2.04
N GLN A 21 -10.83 -15.23 2.24
CA GLN A 21 -11.48 -15.40 3.55
C GLN A 21 -10.93 -16.53 4.43
N GLU A 22 -9.79 -17.12 4.09
CA GLU A 22 -9.47 -18.45 4.62
C GLU A 22 -9.07 -18.43 6.10
N TYR A 23 -8.47 -17.35 6.64
CA TYR A 23 -8.03 -17.33 8.06
C TYR A 23 -8.01 -15.97 8.81
N SER A 24 -8.22 -14.80 8.18
CA SER A 24 -8.37 -13.52 8.89
C SER A 24 -9.01 -12.40 8.06
N ASP A 25 -9.75 -11.50 8.71
CA ASP A 25 -10.19 -10.23 8.11
C ASP A 25 -8.98 -9.33 7.84
N THR A 26 -8.64 -9.11 6.58
CA THR A 26 -7.64 -8.11 6.19
C THR A 26 -8.33 -6.75 6.08
N VAL A 27 -7.75 -5.74 6.72
CA VAL A 27 -8.27 -4.37 6.74
C VAL A 27 -7.18 -3.37 6.41
N ALA A 28 -7.57 -2.30 5.74
CA ALA A 28 -6.81 -1.06 5.71
C ALA A 28 -7.10 -0.25 6.98
N PHE A 29 -6.10 0.48 7.48
CA PHE A 29 -6.28 1.44 8.57
C PHE A 29 -6.10 2.86 8.05
N ARG A 30 -7.09 3.72 8.30
CA ARG A 30 -6.92 5.17 8.22
C ARG A 30 -6.64 5.71 9.62
N ILE A 31 -5.48 6.31 9.80
CA ILE A 31 -4.97 6.83 11.07
C ILE A 31 -4.84 8.34 10.92
N ARG A 32 -5.70 9.09 11.62
CA ARG A 32 -5.69 10.55 11.64
C ARG A 32 -5.07 11.04 12.94
N GLY A 33 -4.01 11.82 12.83
CA GLY A 33 -3.44 12.57 13.94
C GLY A 33 -3.77 14.06 13.88
N PRO A 34 -3.13 14.86 14.74
CA PRO A 34 -3.34 16.30 14.81
C PRO A 34 -2.90 17.06 13.56
N HIS A 35 -1.94 16.50 12.80
CA HIS A 35 -1.29 17.20 11.68
C HIS A 35 -1.33 16.44 10.38
N ARG A 36 -1.44 15.11 10.42
CA ARG A 36 -1.39 14.23 9.26
C ARG A 36 -2.33 13.04 9.37
N THR A 37 -2.73 12.55 8.21
CA THR A 37 -3.49 11.32 8.04
C THR A 37 -2.64 10.30 7.29
N VAL A 38 -2.51 9.12 7.88
CA VAL A 38 -1.80 7.96 7.31
C VAL A 38 -2.80 6.90 6.92
N LEU A 39 -2.71 6.43 5.67
CA LEU A 39 -3.33 5.19 5.23
C LEU A 39 -2.31 4.05 5.38
N PHE A 40 -2.74 2.92 5.92
CA PHE A 40 -1.92 1.72 6.08
C PHE A 40 -2.68 0.52 5.53
N VAL A 41 -2.24 0.01 4.38
CA VAL A 41 -2.81 -1.14 3.67
C VAL A 41 -1.71 -2.21 3.56
N PRO A 42 -1.55 -3.08 4.56
CA PRO A 42 -0.44 -4.04 4.57
C PRO A 42 -0.66 -5.21 3.62
N ASP A 43 -1.91 -5.49 3.25
CA ASP A 43 -2.32 -6.63 2.43
C ASP A 43 -3.67 -6.31 1.76
N ILE A 44 -3.86 -6.76 0.52
CA ILE A 44 -5.09 -6.73 -0.26
C ILE A 44 -4.96 -7.67 -1.46
N ASP A 45 -6.04 -8.38 -1.84
CA ASP A 45 -6.02 -9.29 -2.99
C ASP A 45 -5.88 -8.55 -4.33
N SER A 46 -6.67 -7.49 -4.54
CA SER A 46 -6.76 -6.75 -5.81
C SER A 46 -7.60 -5.49 -5.64
N TRP A 47 -7.26 -4.43 -6.38
CA TRP A 47 -8.03 -3.18 -6.45
C TRP A 47 -9.35 -3.38 -7.23
N GLU A 48 -9.37 -4.28 -8.19
CA GLU A 48 -10.48 -4.53 -9.13
C GLU A 48 -11.66 -5.25 -8.49
N ARG A 49 -11.43 -5.99 -7.40
CA ARG A 49 -12.50 -6.67 -6.65
C ARG A 49 -13.51 -5.69 -6.06
N GLN A 50 -13.10 -4.43 -5.85
CA GLN A 50 -13.99 -3.35 -5.43
C GLN A 50 -13.60 -2.06 -6.17
N PRO A 51 -14.16 -1.83 -7.37
CA PRO A 51 -13.85 -0.65 -8.17
C PRO A 51 -14.05 0.66 -7.40
N GLY A 52 -13.09 1.59 -7.51
CA GLY A 52 -13.12 2.86 -6.79
C GLY A 52 -12.58 2.80 -5.35
N LEU A 53 -12.23 1.62 -4.84
CA LEU A 53 -11.73 1.46 -3.47
C LEU A 53 -10.40 2.19 -3.28
N LEU A 54 -9.45 2.05 -4.20
CA LEU A 54 -8.12 2.66 -4.05
C LEU A 54 -8.26 4.19 -3.97
N GLU A 55 -9.01 4.78 -4.88
CA GLU A 55 -9.30 6.21 -4.95
C GLU A 55 -9.93 6.71 -3.66
N GLN A 56 -10.91 5.98 -3.11
CA GLN A 56 -11.54 6.29 -1.83
C GLN A 56 -10.56 6.19 -0.65
N LEU A 57 -9.69 5.17 -0.66
CA LEU A 57 -8.70 4.96 0.39
C LEU A 57 -7.66 6.08 0.41
N VAL A 58 -7.21 6.53 -0.76
CA VAL A 58 -6.18 7.56 -0.90
C VAL A 58 -6.72 9.00 -0.92
N GLU A 59 -8.04 9.18 -0.77
CA GLU A 59 -8.65 10.50 -0.58
C GLU A 59 -8.30 11.08 0.80
N ASP A 60 -7.96 12.37 0.85
CA ASP A 60 -7.67 13.12 2.08
C ASP A 60 -6.61 12.50 3.02
N ILE A 61 -5.60 11.85 2.44
CA ILE A 61 -4.44 11.33 3.18
C ILE A 61 -3.15 12.08 2.84
N ASP A 62 -2.25 12.17 3.80
CA ASP A 62 -0.92 12.78 3.64
C ASP A 62 0.13 11.75 3.24
N VAL A 63 0.04 10.52 3.78
CA VAL A 63 0.95 9.41 3.47
C VAL A 63 0.16 8.11 3.41
N ALA A 64 0.52 7.24 2.47
CA ALA A 64 -0.01 5.89 2.37
C ALA A 64 1.12 4.86 2.34
N TYR A 65 0.97 3.82 3.16
CA TYR A 65 1.74 2.59 3.10
C TYR A 65 0.88 1.53 2.43
N LEU A 66 1.34 1.00 1.30
CA LEU A 66 0.57 0.12 0.42
C LEU A 66 1.28 -1.22 0.25
N ASP A 67 0.50 -2.30 0.13
CA ASP A 67 0.97 -3.63 -0.23
C ASP A 67 1.79 -3.57 -1.52
N ALA A 68 2.90 -4.30 -1.50
CA ALA A 68 3.82 -4.45 -2.61
C ALA A 68 4.40 -5.87 -2.62
N THR A 69 3.57 -6.86 -2.31
CA THR A 69 4.04 -8.23 -2.17
C THR A 69 4.79 -8.67 -3.43
N TRP A 70 4.26 -8.36 -4.61
CA TRP A 70 4.85 -8.66 -5.91
C TRP A 70 5.16 -7.39 -6.72
N TYR A 71 6.32 -7.34 -7.38
CA TYR A 71 6.65 -6.20 -8.26
C TYR A 71 5.79 -6.20 -9.53
N ASP A 72 5.83 -7.31 -10.28
CA ASP A 72 5.07 -7.50 -11.52
C ASP A 72 4.56 -8.95 -11.73
N GLY A 73 4.77 -9.82 -10.74
CA GLY A 73 4.36 -11.22 -10.75
C GLY A 73 5.31 -12.18 -11.47
N ARG A 74 6.30 -11.71 -12.25
CA ARG A 74 7.28 -12.58 -12.94
C ARG A 74 8.27 -13.25 -11.98
N GLU A 75 8.32 -12.76 -10.75
CA GLU A 75 9.11 -13.29 -9.63
C GLU A 75 8.56 -14.59 -9.02
N LEU A 76 7.44 -15.12 -9.55
CA LEU A 76 6.77 -16.33 -9.09
C LEU A 76 6.98 -17.50 -10.07
N PRO A 77 8.12 -18.23 -10.02
CA PRO A 77 8.32 -19.37 -10.90
C PRO A 77 7.35 -20.51 -10.55
N GLY A 78 6.47 -20.85 -11.49
CA GLY A 78 5.57 -22.00 -11.38
C GLY A 78 4.43 -21.85 -10.37
N ARG A 79 4.10 -20.63 -9.94
CA ARG A 79 2.91 -20.36 -9.12
C ARG A 79 1.88 -19.56 -9.90
N ASP A 80 0.62 -19.90 -9.70
CA ASP A 80 -0.49 -19.10 -10.21
C ASP A 80 -0.76 -17.94 -9.25
N MET A 81 -0.71 -16.71 -9.75
CA MET A 81 -0.98 -15.51 -8.95
C MET A 81 -2.45 -15.44 -8.50
N SER A 82 -3.36 -16.20 -9.13
CA SER A 82 -4.74 -16.33 -8.68
C SER A 82 -4.89 -17.02 -7.32
N GLU A 83 -3.92 -17.85 -6.92
CA GLU A 83 -3.89 -18.56 -5.64
C GLU A 83 -3.30 -17.70 -4.51
N ILE A 84 -2.48 -16.70 -4.85
CA ILE A 84 -1.82 -15.78 -3.93
C ILE A 84 -2.02 -14.32 -4.40
N PRO A 85 -3.27 -13.88 -4.54
CA PRO A 85 -3.58 -12.59 -5.16
C PRO A 85 -3.04 -11.45 -4.30
N HIS A 86 -2.28 -10.58 -4.95
CA HIS A 86 -1.95 -9.22 -4.49
C HIS A 86 -1.87 -8.33 -5.74
N PRO A 87 -2.25 -7.04 -5.68
CA PRO A 87 -1.98 -6.12 -6.76
C PRO A 87 -0.47 -5.96 -6.92
N THR A 88 0.02 -5.95 -8.16
CA THR A 88 1.45 -5.74 -8.40
C THR A 88 1.83 -4.29 -8.14
N MET A 89 3.10 -4.04 -7.80
CA MET A 89 3.63 -2.68 -7.67
C MET A 89 3.47 -1.91 -8.99
N VAL A 90 3.78 -2.54 -10.13
CA VAL A 90 3.63 -1.92 -11.45
C VAL A 90 2.20 -1.41 -11.67
N HIS A 91 1.22 -2.26 -11.41
CA HIS A 91 -0.20 -1.92 -11.54
C HIS A 91 -0.62 -0.82 -10.57
N THR A 92 -0.22 -0.90 -9.31
CA THR A 92 -0.51 0.14 -8.31
C THR A 92 0.12 1.48 -8.68
N MET A 93 1.34 1.48 -9.22
CA MET A 93 2.01 2.70 -9.69
C MET A 93 1.35 3.30 -10.93
N GLU A 94 0.71 2.50 -11.78
CA GLU A 94 -0.07 2.97 -12.92
C GLU A 94 -1.35 3.68 -12.46
N LEU A 95 -2.10 3.06 -11.55
CA LEU A 95 -3.33 3.65 -10.98
C LEU A 95 -3.07 4.98 -10.23
N LEU A 96 -1.90 5.13 -9.60
CA LEU A 96 -1.56 6.29 -8.77
C LEU A 96 -0.61 7.29 -9.45
N ALA A 97 -0.28 7.10 -10.73
CA ALA A 97 0.80 7.83 -11.41
C ALA A 97 0.66 9.36 -11.31
N GLU A 98 -0.53 9.91 -11.59
CA GLU A 98 -0.77 11.37 -11.56
C GLU A 98 -0.63 11.94 -10.14
N GLN A 99 -1.15 11.21 -9.14
CA GLN A 99 -1.11 11.63 -7.74
C GLN A 99 0.32 11.56 -7.19
N ALA A 100 1.09 10.53 -7.57
CA ALA A 100 2.48 10.36 -7.17
C ALA A 100 3.37 11.45 -7.79
N ALA A 101 3.15 11.78 -9.07
CA ALA A 101 3.87 12.86 -9.73
C ALA A 101 3.58 14.23 -9.09
N SER A 102 2.33 14.47 -8.69
CA SER A 102 1.91 15.74 -8.07
C SER A 102 2.30 15.84 -6.60
N ASN A 103 2.49 14.71 -5.89
CA ASN A 103 2.91 14.67 -4.50
C ASN A 103 3.92 13.53 -4.24
N PRO A 104 5.20 13.72 -4.65
CA PRO A 104 6.22 12.70 -4.51
C PRO A 104 6.47 12.27 -3.06
N GLY A 105 6.52 10.95 -2.83
CA GLY A 105 6.75 10.35 -1.51
C GLY A 105 5.50 10.17 -0.65
N ARG A 106 4.33 10.54 -1.17
CA ARG A 106 3.02 10.26 -0.57
C ARG A 106 2.74 8.76 -0.47
N PHE A 107 3.07 8.00 -1.51
CA PHE A 107 2.84 6.56 -1.59
C PHE A 107 4.13 5.79 -1.32
N ARG A 108 4.07 4.86 -0.37
CA ARG A 108 5.20 4.09 0.12
C ARG A 108 4.86 2.61 0.11
N PHE A 109 5.68 1.81 -0.54
CA PHE A 109 5.50 0.37 -0.64
C PHE A 109 6.06 -0.34 0.59
N ILE A 110 5.27 -1.27 1.15
CA ILE A 110 5.62 -2.15 2.28
C ILE A 110 5.28 -3.60 1.93
N HIS A 111 5.63 -4.53 2.82
CA HIS A 111 5.24 -5.95 2.69
C HIS A 111 5.79 -6.64 1.42
N LEU A 112 6.97 -6.20 0.96
CA LEU A 112 7.63 -6.83 -0.19
C LEU A 112 7.99 -8.27 0.14
N ASN A 113 7.58 -9.23 -0.70
CA ASN A 113 8.07 -10.59 -0.58
C ASN A 113 9.57 -10.64 -0.85
N HIS A 114 10.28 -11.62 -0.29
CA HIS A 114 11.71 -11.79 -0.48
C HIS A 114 12.16 -11.99 -1.95
N THR A 115 11.23 -12.36 -2.85
CA THR A 115 11.48 -12.46 -4.29
C THR A 115 11.30 -11.14 -5.04
N ASN A 116 10.75 -10.12 -4.39
CA ASN A 116 10.46 -8.85 -5.02
C ASN A 116 11.78 -8.15 -5.37
N PRO A 117 12.07 -7.92 -6.68
CA PRO A 117 13.34 -7.36 -7.12
C PRO A 117 13.59 -5.97 -6.54
N ALA A 118 12.54 -5.23 -6.17
CA ALA A 118 12.65 -3.90 -5.60
C ALA A 118 13.33 -3.88 -4.21
N LEU A 119 13.55 -5.05 -3.58
CA LEU A 119 14.37 -5.16 -2.37
C LEU A 119 15.87 -4.99 -2.62
N LEU A 120 16.37 -5.40 -3.80
CA LEU A 120 17.80 -5.55 -4.06
C LEU A 120 18.30 -4.80 -5.30
N ASP A 121 17.44 -4.58 -6.29
CA ASP A 121 17.81 -3.90 -7.53
C ASP A 121 17.75 -2.38 -7.33
N GLN A 122 18.92 -1.76 -7.12
CA GLN A 122 19.03 -0.32 -6.92
C GLN A 122 18.51 0.50 -8.12
N ALA A 123 18.75 0.04 -9.35
CA ALA A 123 18.27 0.76 -10.53
C ALA A 123 16.74 0.74 -10.60
N LEU A 124 16.12 -0.36 -10.19
CA LEU A 124 14.67 -0.46 -10.05
C LEU A 124 14.13 0.45 -8.96
N GLN A 125 14.80 0.51 -7.80
CA GLN A 125 14.44 1.41 -6.71
C GLN A 125 14.48 2.87 -7.19
N GLU A 126 15.54 3.28 -7.88
CA GLU A 126 15.69 4.62 -8.45
C GLU A 126 14.59 4.94 -9.46
N GLN A 127 14.16 3.97 -10.29
CA GLN A 127 13.04 4.14 -11.21
C GLN A 127 11.70 4.33 -10.49
N ILE A 128 11.45 3.57 -9.43
CA ILE A 128 10.25 3.71 -8.59
C ILE A 128 10.23 5.11 -7.94
N GLU A 129 11.38 5.57 -7.43
CA GLU A 129 11.51 6.89 -6.83
C GLU A 129 11.35 8.03 -7.85
N ALA A 130 11.89 7.87 -9.05
CA ALA A 130 11.73 8.84 -10.14
C ALA A 130 10.27 9.01 -10.57
N ARG A 131 9.42 7.99 -10.36
CA ARG A 131 7.97 8.05 -10.57
C ARG A 131 7.20 8.69 -9.39
N GLY A 132 7.90 9.14 -8.35
CA GLY A 132 7.30 9.79 -7.18
C GLY A 132 6.87 8.83 -6.06
N PHE A 133 7.15 7.53 -6.18
CA PHE A 133 6.87 6.55 -5.13
C PHE A 133 8.06 6.38 -4.19
N ARG A 134 7.87 5.66 -3.09
CA ARG A 134 8.96 5.23 -2.19
C ARG A 134 8.82 3.76 -1.87
N ILE A 135 9.92 3.13 -1.50
CA ILE A 135 9.93 1.85 -0.81
C ILE A 135 10.26 2.14 0.65
N ALA A 136 9.34 1.78 1.55
CA ALA A 136 9.49 2.08 2.96
C ALA A 136 10.70 1.33 3.55
N GLN A 137 11.46 2.02 4.39
CA GLN A 137 12.63 1.44 5.04
C GLN A 137 12.29 0.90 6.43
N ARG A 138 13.09 -0.05 6.91
CA ARG A 138 12.98 -0.51 8.29
C ARG A 138 13.17 0.69 9.24
N GLU A 139 12.33 0.76 10.27
CA GLU A 139 12.33 1.84 11.28
C GLU A 139 11.92 3.22 10.75
N GLU A 140 11.38 3.31 9.54
CA GLU A 140 10.84 4.56 9.00
C GLU A 140 9.76 5.15 9.91
N ARG A 141 9.76 6.48 10.03
CA ARG A 141 8.81 7.22 10.85
C ARG A 141 8.17 8.35 10.05
N VAL A 142 6.85 8.47 10.20
CA VAL A 142 6.08 9.63 9.79
C VAL A 142 5.35 10.19 11.00
N GLY A 143 5.41 11.52 11.17
CA GLY A 143 4.60 12.18 12.18
C GLY A 143 3.12 12.10 11.84
N LEU A 144 2.27 12.06 12.87
CA LEU A 144 0.81 12.13 12.78
C LEU A 144 0.32 13.53 13.20
#